data_AF-A0A0N0D5J4-F1
#
_entry.id   AF-A0A0N0D5J4-F1
#
_cell.length_a   1.000
_cell.length_b   1.000
_cell.length_c   1.000
_cell.angle_alpha   90.00
_cell.angle_beta   90.00
_cell.angle_gamma   90.00
#
_symmetry.space_group_name_H-M   'P 1'
#
loop_
_entity.id
_entity.type
_entity.pdbx_description
1 polymer ?
#
loop_
_entity_poly.entity_id
_entity_poly.type
_entity_poly.pdbx_seq_one_letter_code
_entity_poly.pdbx_strand_id
1 'polypeptide(L)'
;MIDKIYNDLELSSLIRELCDENDICVEISDHISDKDYLVLKIDQYYSSKRMHNPPPSVDCIIIVKCYKNNCYDIYLVELKNIKSTKGFKINNIIKKFQTTIDDFMAKQFSHIFLNKDYCVNNFKMYFVSDACRIKNKFPNITESQYRKKILNTKLDMLLTSKPLQFRNKVAPFDPVLPNPMVKPC
;
A
#
# COMPACT_ATOMS: atom_id res chain seq x y z
N MET A 1 6.69 -14.57 8.49
CA MET A 1 6.11 -13.24 8.75
C MET A 1 4.62 -13.36 9.04
N ILE A 2 3.81 -13.89 8.12
CA ILE A 2 2.36 -14.07 8.26
C ILE A 2 1.96 -14.71 9.60
N ASP A 3 2.54 -15.86 9.98
CA ASP A 3 2.19 -16.53 11.24
C ASP A 3 2.48 -15.67 12.48
N LYS A 4 3.56 -14.87 12.45
CA LYS A 4 3.87 -13.96 13.57
C LYS A 4 2.86 -12.84 13.69
N ILE A 5 2.32 -12.37 12.58
CA ILE A 5 1.28 -11.33 12.54
C ILE A 5 -0.02 -11.87 13.12
N TYR A 6 -0.41 -13.11 12.77
CA TYR A 6 -1.59 -13.76 13.36
C TYR A 6 -1.49 -13.98 14.86
N ASN A 7 -0.28 -14.21 15.38
CA ASN A 7 -0.03 -14.43 16.81
C ASN A 7 0.23 -13.14 17.61
N ASP A 8 0.25 -11.98 16.96
CA ASP A 8 0.40 -10.69 17.62
C ASP A 8 -0.98 -10.07 17.88
N LEU A 9 -1.29 -9.74 19.14
CA LEU A 9 -2.61 -9.26 19.55
C LEU A 9 -2.99 -7.92 18.89
N GLU A 10 -2.04 -7.00 18.73
CA GLU A 10 -2.32 -5.71 18.10
C GLU A 10 -2.49 -5.88 16.59
N LEU A 11 -1.60 -6.61 15.92
CA LEU A 11 -1.66 -6.76 14.46
C LEU A 11 -2.80 -7.66 13.99
N SER A 12 -3.09 -8.75 14.70
CA SER A 12 -4.21 -9.65 14.35
C SER A 12 -5.54 -8.91 14.34
N SER A 13 -5.72 -7.92 15.22
CA SER A 13 -6.93 -7.08 15.26
C SER A 13 -7.10 -6.19 14.03
N LEU A 14 -6.02 -5.93 13.27
CA LEU A 14 -5.99 -5.12 12.05
C LEU A 14 -6.17 -5.94 10.77
N ILE A 15 -6.19 -7.27 10.87
CA ILE A 15 -6.32 -8.15 9.69
C ILE A 15 -7.71 -7.97 9.08
N ARG A 16 -7.77 -7.74 7.78
CA ARG A 16 -9.01 -7.65 7.00
C ARG A 16 -8.92 -8.56 5.78
N GLU A 17 -10.08 -8.86 5.21
CA GLU A 17 -10.18 -9.61 3.96
C GLU A 17 -9.70 -8.77 2.77
N LEU A 18 -10.09 -7.49 2.75
CA LEU A 18 -9.85 -6.57 1.63
C LEU A 18 -9.16 -5.29 2.09
N CYS A 19 -8.41 -4.69 1.17
CA CYS A 19 -8.00 -3.29 1.26
C CYS A 19 -8.93 -2.43 0.40
N ASP A 20 -9.95 -1.86 1.01
CA ASP A 20 -11.00 -1.11 0.33
C ASP A 20 -11.43 0.17 1.06
N GLU A 21 -11.85 1.16 0.26
CA GLU A 21 -12.46 2.41 0.71
C GLU A 21 -13.25 3.07 -0.45
N ASN A 22 -14.49 3.50 -0.22
CA ASN A 22 -15.29 4.31 -1.16
C ASN A 22 -15.31 3.78 -2.61
N ASP A 23 -15.65 2.50 -2.80
CA ASP A 23 -15.71 1.76 -4.08
C ASP A 23 -14.36 1.55 -4.79
N ILE A 24 -13.25 1.86 -4.12
CA ILE A 24 -11.90 1.55 -4.58
C ILE A 24 -11.36 0.43 -3.70
N CYS A 25 -10.90 -0.66 -4.32
CA CYS A 25 -10.20 -1.72 -3.62
C CYS A 25 -8.86 -2.04 -4.29
N VAL A 26 -8.06 -2.87 -3.63
CA VAL A 26 -6.99 -3.63 -4.25
C VAL A 26 -7.43 -5.08 -4.32
N GLU A 27 -7.38 -5.66 -5.51
CA GLU A 27 -7.77 -7.05 -5.74
C GLU A 27 -6.57 -7.97 -5.48
N ILE A 28 -6.84 -9.14 -4.90
CA ILE A 28 -5.86 -10.21 -4.77
C ILE A 28 -6.16 -11.25 -5.84
N SER A 29 -5.15 -11.67 -6.61
CA SER A 29 -5.33 -12.72 -7.62
C SER A 29 -5.76 -14.03 -6.94
N ASP A 30 -6.73 -14.69 -7.57
CA ASP A 30 -7.19 -16.05 -7.27
C ASP A 30 -6.09 -17.13 -7.35
N HIS A 31 -4.94 -16.81 -7.94
CA HIS A 31 -3.75 -17.65 -7.96
C HIS A 31 -2.90 -17.53 -6.69
N ILE A 32 -3.27 -16.68 -5.74
CA ILE A 32 -2.65 -16.59 -4.42
C ILE A 32 -3.59 -17.26 -3.42
N SER A 33 -3.09 -18.27 -2.70
CA SER A 33 -3.83 -18.94 -1.64
C SER A 33 -4.09 -17.99 -0.46
N ASP A 34 -5.26 -18.10 0.18
CA ASP A 34 -5.65 -17.30 1.36
C ASP A 34 -4.69 -17.42 2.55
N LYS A 35 -3.85 -18.46 2.57
CA LYS A 35 -2.81 -18.66 3.59
C LYS A 35 -1.50 -17.93 3.26
N ASP A 36 -1.34 -17.55 1.99
CA ASP A 36 -0.12 -16.97 1.44
C ASP A 36 -0.25 -15.45 1.25
N TYR A 37 -1.33 -14.83 1.69
CA TYR A 37 -1.39 -13.38 1.85
C TYR A 37 -2.08 -12.97 3.14
N LEU A 38 -1.92 -11.70 3.50
CA LEU A 38 -2.76 -11.01 4.47
C LEU A 38 -2.86 -9.52 4.13
N VAL A 39 -3.93 -8.89 4.61
CA VAL A 39 -4.14 -7.45 4.52
C VAL A 39 -4.25 -6.87 5.94
N LEU A 40 -3.45 -5.85 6.25
CA LEU A 40 -3.52 -5.10 7.51
C LEU A 40 -4.07 -3.70 7.23
N LYS A 41 -5.14 -3.30 7.91
CA LYS A 41 -5.73 -1.96 7.79
C LYS A 41 -5.08 -1.00 8.81
N ILE A 42 -4.10 -0.23 8.36
CA ILE A 42 -3.14 0.50 9.23
C ILE A 42 -3.72 1.78 9.80
N ASP A 43 -4.61 2.45 9.07
CA ASP A 43 -5.38 3.59 9.57
C ASP A 43 -6.15 3.27 10.87
N GLN A 44 -6.59 2.02 11.03
CA GLN A 44 -7.25 1.50 12.24
C GLN A 44 -6.31 1.42 13.44
N TYR A 45 -5.02 1.15 13.23
CA TYR A 45 -4.03 1.16 14.30
C TYR A 45 -3.92 2.56 14.93
N TYR A 46 -3.77 3.59 14.10
CA TYR A 46 -3.60 4.95 14.60
C TYR A 46 -4.90 5.58 15.12
N SER A 47 -6.05 5.19 14.57
CA SER A 47 -7.36 5.67 15.07
C SER A 47 -7.80 4.97 16.37
N SER A 48 -7.46 3.69 16.58
CA SER A 48 -7.82 2.95 17.79
C SER A 48 -7.12 3.43 19.07
N LYS A 49 -5.92 4.03 18.96
CA LYS A 49 -5.11 4.44 20.12
C LYS A 49 -5.59 5.73 20.83
N ARG A 50 -6.80 6.24 20.54
CA ARG A 50 -7.36 7.49 21.10
C ARG A 50 -6.35 8.65 21.08
N MET A 51 -5.60 8.78 19.99
CA MET A 51 -4.63 9.87 19.83
C MET A 51 -5.38 11.17 19.49
N HIS A 52 -5.09 12.26 20.20
CA HIS A 52 -5.71 13.57 19.94
C HIS A 52 -5.37 14.10 18.52
N ASN A 53 -4.24 13.67 17.95
CA ASN A 53 -3.82 13.94 16.58
C ASN A 53 -3.06 12.72 16.04
N PRO A 54 -3.76 11.69 15.51
CA PRO A 54 -3.08 10.49 15.02
C PRO A 54 -2.14 10.86 13.86
N PRO A 55 -0.94 10.27 13.81
CA PRO A 55 -0.05 10.49 12.68
C PRO A 55 -0.68 9.91 11.41
N PRO A 56 -0.42 10.50 10.24
CA PRO A 56 -1.04 10.06 9.00
C PRO A 56 -0.42 8.72 8.57
N SER A 57 -1.24 7.75 8.16
CA SER A 57 -0.78 6.47 7.62
C SER A 57 -1.42 6.18 6.27
N VAL A 58 -0.87 5.17 5.59
CA VAL A 58 -1.56 4.53 4.47
C VAL A 58 -2.77 3.76 4.99
N ASP A 59 -3.70 3.42 4.10
CA ASP A 59 -4.91 2.68 4.47
C ASP A 59 -4.58 1.22 4.79
N CYS A 60 -3.73 0.57 3.98
CA CYS A 60 -3.38 -0.83 4.22
C CYS A 60 -1.93 -1.21 3.91
N ILE A 61 -1.51 -2.34 4.50
CA ILE A 61 -0.35 -3.13 4.08
C ILE A 61 -0.86 -4.47 3.58
N ILE A 62 -0.45 -4.86 2.38
CA ILE A 62 -0.68 -6.21 1.85
C ILE A 62 0.66 -6.94 1.86
N ILE A 63 0.67 -8.14 2.42
CA ILE A 63 1.85 -9.00 2.51
C ILE A 63 1.53 -10.29 1.77
N VAL A 64 2.36 -10.64 0.79
CA VAL A 64 2.23 -11.88 0.01
C VAL A 64 3.47 -12.73 0.25
N LYS A 65 3.29 -13.99 0.62
CA LYS A 65 4.35 -15.00 0.74
C LYS A 65 4.60 -15.63 -0.62
N CYS A 66 5.83 -15.54 -1.09
CA CYS A 66 6.24 -16.09 -2.38
C CYS A 66 6.60 -17.56 -2.24
N TYR A 67 5.91 -18.42 -2.99
CA TYR A 67 6.10 -19.87 -2.90
C TYR A 67 7.53 -20.29 -3.29
N LYS A 68 8.12 -19.63 -4.29
CA LYS A 68 9.40 -20.05 -4.89
C LYS A 68 10.61 -19.91 -3.97
N ASN A 69 10.59 -18.96 -3.03
CA ASN A 69 11.77 -18.64 -2.22
C ASN A 69 11.47 -18.30 -0.76
N ASN A 70 10.22 -18.50 -0.30
CA ASN A 70 9.77 -18.18 1.05
C ASN A 70 9.98 -16.73 1.50
N CYS A 71 10.25 -15.83 0.56
CA CYS A 71 10.32 -14.39 0.81
C CYS A 71 8.94 -13.76 0.69
N TYR A 72 8.86 -12.46 1.02
CA TYR A 72 7.61 -11.72 1.01
C TYR A 72 7.65 -10.55 0.03
N ASP A 73 6.57 -10.36 -0.70
CA ASP A 73 6.25 -9.10 -1.35
C ASP A 73 5.39 -8.26 -0.41
N ILE A 74 5.76 -6.99 -0.23
CA ILE A 74 5.05 -6.06 0.65
C ILE A 74 4.57 -4.87 -0.17
N TYR A 75 3.29 -4.56 -0.05
CA TYR A 75 2.63 -3.44 -0.69
C TYR A 75 2.09 -2.49 0.38
N LEU A 76 2.55 -1.24 0.37
CA LEU A 76 1.88 -0.16 1.09
C LEU A 76 0.83 0.44 0.17
N VAL A 77 -0.41 0.57 0.63
CA VAL A 77 -1.54 0.99 -0.21
C VAL A 77 -2.24 2.19 0.41
N GLU A 78 -2.23 3.30 -0.30
CA GLU A 78 -3.07 4.47 -0.04
C GLU A 78 -4.18 4.51 -1.10
N LEU A 79 -5.42 4.43 -0.64
CA LEU A 79 -6.64 4.55 -1.44
C LEU A 79 -7.09 6.02 -1.45
N LYS A 80 -7.45 6.51 -2.62
CA LYS A 80 -7.97 7.87 -2.73
C LYS A 80 -9.04 8.02 -3.79
N ASN A 81 -10.27 8.22 -3.34
CA ASN A 81 -11.37 8.63 -4.21
C ASN A 81 -11.27 10.14 -4.52
N ILE A 82 -10.46 10.50 -5.52
CA ILE A 82 -10.31 11.87 -6.01
C ILE A 82 -10.98 12.09 -7.36
N LYS A 83 -11.88 13.08 -7.43
CA LYS A 83 -12.44 13.57 -8.71
C LYS A 83 -11.43 14.39 -9.52
N SER A 84 -10.39 14.94 -8.87
CA SER A 84 -9.35 15.77 -9.48
C SER A 84 -8.05 15.71 -8.69
N THR A 85 -6.92 15.81 -9.40
CA THR A 85 -5.58 15.87 -8.79
C THR A 85 -5.30 17.20 -8.08
N LYS A 86 -6.12 18.25 -8.27
CA LYS A 86 -5.88 19.56 -7.64
C LYS A 86 -5.99 19.53 -6.12
N GLY A 87 -6.85 18.68 -5.56
CA GLY A 87 -7.24 18.73 -4.14
C GLY A 87 -6.26 18.09 -3.16
N PHE A 88 -5.35 17.21 -3.59
CA PHE A 88 -4.43 16.55 -2.66
C PHE A 88 -3.07 17.27 -2.56
N LYS A 89 -2.44 17.11 -1.40
CA LYS A 89 -1.08 17.61 -1.12
C LYS A 89 -0.10 16.44 -1.20
N ILE A 90 0.87 16.52 -2.11
CA ILE A 90 1.89 15.48 -2.32
C ILE A 90 2.62 15.17 -1.01
N ASN A 91 3.02 16.19 -0.26
CA ASN A 91 3.71 16.01 1.02
C ASN A 91 2.88 15.23 2.04
N ASN A 92 1.54 15.34 2.01
CA ASN A 92 0.70 14.56 2.91
C ASN A 92 0.72 13.07 2.53
N ILE A 93 0.69 12.77 1.23
CA ILE A 93 0.79 11.39 0.72
C ILE A 93 2.15 10.81 1.09
N ILE A 94 3.25 11.52 0.79
CA ILE A 94 4.60 11.09 1.15
C ILE A 94 4.70 10.80 2.65
N LYS A 95 4.15 11.69 3.49
CA LYS A 95 4.17 11.54 4.95
C LYS A 95 3.42 10.29 5.41
N LYS A 96 2.30 9.92 4.78
CA LYS A 96 1.55 8.68 5.09
C LYS A 96 2.41 7.43 4.90
N PHE A 97 3.08 7.32 3.76
CA PHE A 97 4.00 6.22 3.50
C PHE A 97 5.19 6.24 4.45
N GLN A 98 5.81 7.42 4.65
CA GLN A 98 6.96 7.57 5.53
C GLN A 98 6.63 7.17 6.97
N THR A 99 5.51 7.65 7.53
CA THR A 99 5.06 7.29 8.88
C THR A 99 4.80 5.78 8.98
N THR A 100 4.20 5.17 7.96
CA THR A 100 3.97 3.71 7.96
C THR A 100 5.30 2.94 7.99
N ILE A 101 6.30 3.39 7.23
CA ILE A 101 7.63 2.74 7.21
C ILE A 101 8.36 2.96 8.55
N ASP A 102 8.53 4.22 8.96
CA ASP A 102 9.43 4.58 10.06
C ASP A 102 8.86 4.28 11.43
N ASP A 103 7.57 4.57 11.63
CA ASP A 103 6.91 4.35 12.91
C ASP A 103 6.30 2.96 12.96
N PHE A 104 5.31 2.65 12.11
CA PHE A 104 4.59 1.37 12.21
C PHE A 104 5.52 0.16 11.99
N MET A 105 6.20 0.09 10.84
CA MET A 105 7.00 -1.09 10.48
C MET A 105 8.35 -1.12 11.20
N ALA A 106 9.10 -0.02 11.18
CA ALA A 106 10.48 0.01 11.64
C ALA A 106 10.66 0.26 13.15
N LYS A 107 9.64 0.83 13.83
CA LYS A 107 9.70 1.11 15.26
C LYS A 107 8.74 0.21 16.05
N GLN A 108 7.43 0.36 15.85
CA GLN A 108 6.40 -0.33 16.65
C GLN A 108 6.44 -1.85 16.46
N PHE A 109 6.45 -2.31 15.20
CA PHE A 109 6.42 -3.73 14.85
C PHE A 109 7.76 -4.21 14.28
N SER A 110 8.85 -3.58 14.71
CA SER A 110 10.23 -3.88 14.28
C SER A 110 10.61 -5.35 14.47
N HIS A 111 10.14 -5.97 15.55
CA HIS A 111 10.39 -7.38 15.87
C HIS A 111 9.79 -8.36 14.83
N ILE A 112 8.83 -7.93 14.00
CA ILE A 112 8.28 -8.69 12.87
C ILE A 112 8.88 -8.18 11.56
N PHE A 113 8.71 -6.88 11.28
CA PHE A 113 9.04 -6.29 9.99
C PHE A 113 10.55 -6.10 9.77
N LEU A 114 11.38 -6.05 10.80
CA LEU A 114 12.85 -6.01 10.68
C LEU A 114 13.51 -7.34 11.10
N ASN A 115 12.73 -8.39 11.32
CA ASN A 115 13.27 -9.73 11.59
C ASN A 115 14.09 -10.22 10.39
N LYS A 116 15.35 -10.58 10.66
CA LYS A 116 16.34 -11.04 9.67
C LYS A 116 16.02 -12.43 9.09
N ASP A 117 15.20 -13.22 9.78
CA ASP A 117 14.75 -14.54 9.33
C ASP A 117 13.75 -14.46 8.17
N TYR A 118 13.18 -13.27 7.92
CA TYR A 118 12.29 -13.04 6.79
C TYR A 118 13.03 -12.28 5.69
N CYS A 119 13.01 -12.81 4.47
CA CYS A 119 13.48 -12.10 3.29
C CYS A 119 12.32 -11.34 2.61
N VAL A 120 12.63 -10.18 2.02
CA VAL A 120 11.67 -9.37 1.26
C VAL A 120 12.13 -9.37 -0.20
N ASN A 121 11.26 -9.78 -1.11
CA ASN A 121 11.50 -9.79 -2.55
C ASN A 121 11.26 -8.39 -3.11
N ASN A 122 10.01 -7.95 -3.09
CA ASN A 122 9.59 -6.63 -3.54
C ASN A 122 9.00 -5.80 -2.40
N PHE A 123 9.22 -4.50 -2.48
CA PHE A 123 8.55 -3.49 -1.68
C PHE A 123 7.94 -2.48 -2.65
N LYS A 124 6.63 -2.27 -2.56
CA LYS A 124 5.86 -1.45 -3.50
C LYS A 124 4.99 -0.45 -2.73
N MET A 125 4.83 0.75 -3.27
CA MET A 125 4.01 1.80 -2.67
C MET A 125 2.94 2.24 -3.69
N TYR A 126 1.71 1.78 -3.50
CA TYR A 126 0.58 2.04 -4.39
C TYR A 126 -0.24 3.23 -3.90
N PHE A 127 -0.41 4.21 -4.78
CA PHE A 127 -1.39 5.27 -4.64
C PHE A 127 -2.55 4.99 -5.59
N VAL A 128 -3.61 4.37 -5.08
CA VAL A 128 -4.75 3.91 -5.88
C VAL A 128 -5.78 5.02 -5.96
N SER A 129 -6.07 5.50 -7.17
CA SER A 129 -7.09 6.55 -7.34
C SER A 129 -7.75 6.53 -8.71
N ASP A 130 -9.05 6.88 -8.78
CA ASP A 130 -9.71 7.20 -10.05
C ASP A 130 -9.59 8.68 -10.38
N ALA A 131 -8.37 9.22 -10.29
CA ALA A 131 -8.14 10.62 -10.59
C ALA A 131 -8.69 10.97 -11.97
N CYS A 132 -9.53 12.01 -12.04
CA CYS A 132 -10.18 12.50 -13.27
C CYS A 132 -11.22 11.57 -13.91
N ARG A 133 -11.71 10.55 -13.17
CA ARG A 133 -12.68 9.54 -13.64
C ARG A 133 -12.20 8.81 -14.90
N ILE A 134 -10.91 8.47 -14.92
CA ILE A 134 -10.26 7.92 -16.10
C ILE A 134 -10.83 6.54 -16.41
N LYS A 135 -11.11 5.71 -15.41
CA LYS A 135 -11.70 4.37 -15.62
C LYS A 135 -13.10 4.48 -16.24
N ASN A 136 -13.92 5.42 -15.76
CA ASN A 136 -15.25 5.65 -16.32
C ASN A 136 -15.22 6.21 -17.76
N LYS A 137 -14.26 7.07 -18.07
CA LYS A 137 -14.12 7.64 -19.42
C LYS A 137 -13.44 6.69 -20.41
N PHE A 138 -12.57 5.82 -19.91
CA PHE A 138 -11.77 4.89 -20.71
C PHE A 138 -11.72 3.52 -19.99
N PRO A 139 -12.78 2.71 -20.09
CA PRO A 139 -12.88 1.43 -19.35
C PRO A 139 -11.74 0.46 -19.63
N ASN A 140 -11.21 0.47 -20.86
CA ASN A 140 -10.15 -0.43 -21.32
C ASN A 140 -8.79 0.26 -21.42
N ILE A 141 -8.56 1.30 -20.61
CA ILE A 141 -7.29 2.02 -20.61
C ILE A 141 -6.16 1.09 -20.15
N THR A 142 -5.08 1.04 -20.92
CA THR A 142 -3.88 0.31 -20.51
C THR A 142 -3.05 1.13 -19.53
N GLU A 143 -2.18 0.48 -18.76
CA GLU A 143 -1.29 1.18 -17.84
C GLU A 143 -0.44 2.25 -18.57
N SER A 144 0.11 1.91 -19.74
CA SER A 144 0.89 2.86 -20.56
C SER A 144 0.06 4.09 -20.98
N GLN A 145 -1.20 3.89 -21.37
CA GLN A 145 -2.09 5.00 -21.69
C GLN A 145 -2.43 5.83 -20.45
N TYR A 146 -2.60 5.19 -19.30
CA TYR A 146 -2.81 5.88 -18.03
C TYR A 146 -1.60 6.74 -17.65
N ARG A 147 -0.37 6.22 -17.76
CA ARG A 147 0.87 6.99 -17.52
C ARG A 147 0.92 8.25 -18.38
N LYS A 148 0.59 8.15 -19.67
CA LYS A 148 0.54 9.31 -20.57
C LYS A 148 -0.49 10.36 -20.13
N LYS A 149 -1.63 9.93 -19.57
CA LYS A 149 -2.69 10.85 -19.10
C LYS A 149 -2.35 11.58 -17.81
N ILE A 150 -1.49 11.02 -16.97
CA ILE A 150 -1.11 11.66 -15.70
C ILE A 150 0.09 12.59 -15.83
N LEU A 151 0.78 12.61 -16.97
CA LEU A 151 1.90 13.54 -17.25
C LEU A 151 1.53 14.99 -16.95
N ASN A 152 2.46 15.75 -16.36
CA ASN A 152 2.28 17.15 -15.97
C ASN A 152 1.16 17.38 -14.93
N THR A 153 0.74 16.34 -14.19
CA THR A 153 -0.20 16.46 -13.07
C THR A 153 0.51 16.25 -11.73
N LYS A 154 -0.20 16.46 -10.61
CA LYS A 154 0.34 16.14 -9.29
C LYS A 154 0.68 14.64 -9.10
N LEU A 155 0.10 13.75 -9.91
CA LEU A 155 0.46 12.32 -9.88
C LEU A 155 1.82 12.06 -10.55
N ASP A 156 2.16 12.85 -11.58
CA ASP A 156 3.49 12.83 -12.20
C ASP A 156 4.55 13.40 -11.25
N MET A 157 4.20 14.48 -10.53
CA MET A 157 5.05 15.00 -9.44
C MET A 157 5.24 13.97 -8.30
N LEU A 158 4.21 13.18 -7.98
CA LEU A 158 4.32 12.11 -6.99
C LEU A 158 5.25 10.99 -7.49
N LEU A 159 5.14 10.58 -8.76
CA LEU A 159 6.02 9.60 -9.40
C LEU A 159 7.49 10.02 -9.39
N THR A 160 7.75 11.30 -9.59
CA THR A 160 9.11 11.89 -9.62
C THR A 160 9.62 12.30 -8.25
N SER A 161 8.80 12.17 -7.19
CA SER A 161 9.22 12.43 -5.82
C SER A 161 10.27 11.43 -5.37
N LYS A 162 11.11 11.84 -4.40
CA LYS A 162 12.18 10.99 -3.86
C LYS A 162 11.58 9.66 -3.38
N PRO A 163 12.07 8.51 -3.86
CA PRO A 163 11.58 7.21 -3.44
C PRO A 163 11.88 6.97 -1.96
N LEU A 164 11.08 6.12 -1.32
CA LEU A 164 11.31 5.69 0.04
C LEU A 164 12.01 4.34 0.07
N GLN A 165 12.61 4.02 1.20
CA GLN A 165 13.33 2.78 1.38
C GLN A 165 12.82 2.04 2.60
N PHE A 166 12.61 0.74 2.46
CA PHE A 166 12.39 -0.17 3.56
C PHE A 166 13.40 -1.31 3.45
N ARG A 167 14.16 -1.53 4.53
CA ARG A 167 15.34 -2.42 4.53
C ARG A 167 16.30 -2.03 3.39
N ASN A 168 16.61 -2.93 2.46
CA ASN A 168 17.44 -2.69 1.28
C ASN A 168 16.61 -2.49 -0.01
N LYS A 169 15.30 -2.24 0.10
CA LYS A 169 14.38 -2.10 -1.03
C LYS A 169 13.95 -0.65 -1.17
N VAL A 170 14.31 -0.04 -2.30
CA VAL A 170 13.89 1.31 -2.68
C VAL A 170 12.62 1.18 -3.53
N ALA A 171 11.57 1.91 -3.17
CA ALA A 171 10.31 1.92 -3.88
C ALA A 171 9.95 3.36 -4.29
N PRO A 172 9.62 3.60 -5.57
CA PRO A 172 8.95 4.83 -5.97
C PRO A 172 7.49 4.81 -5.51
N PHE A 173 6.86 5.99 -5.47
CA PHE A 173 5.41 6.09 -5.35
C PHE A 173 4.78 5.73 -6.70
N ASP A 174 3.84 4.80 -6.69
CA ASP A 174 3.21 4.31 -7.90
C ASP A 174 1.71 4.66 -7.94
N PRO A 175 1.31 5.71 -8.66
CA PRO A 175 -0.08 5.96 -8.98
C PRO A 175 -0.63 4.85 -9.87
N VAL A 176 -1.66 4.16 -9.39
CA VAL A 176 -2.31 3.07 -10.12
C VAL A 176 -3.81 3.33 -10.25
N LEU A 177 -4.41 2.75 -11.27
CA LEU A 177 -5.86 2.80 -11.48
C LEU A 177 -6.60 2.05 -10.37
N PRO A 178 -7.89 2.37 -10.13
CA PRO A 178 -8.72 1.64 -9.17
C PRO A 178 -8.77 0.14 -9.47
N ASN A 179 -8.76 -0.65 -8.40
CA ASN A 179 -8.79 -2.10 -8.42
C ASN A 179 -7.55 -2.69 -9.12
N PRO A 180 -6.33 -2.29 -8.72
CA PRO A 180 -5.13 -2.97 -9.19
C PRO A 180 -5.14 -4.39 -8.60
N MET A 181 -4.62 -5.34 -9.36
CA MET A 181 -4.51 -6.72 -8.92
C MET A 181 -3.10 -7.02 -8.42
N VAL A 182 -3.01 -7.46 -7.16
CA VAL A 182 -1.80 -8.07 -6.60
C VAL A 182 -1.64 -9.47 -7.19
N LYS A 183 -0.49 -9.70 -7.81
CA LYS A 183 -0.17 -10.94 -8.52
C LYS A 183 0.75 -11.83 -7.68
N PRO A 184 0.71 -13.16 -7.90
CA PRO A 184 1.61 -14.09 -7.22
C PRO A 184 3.08 -13.78 -7.56
N CYS A 185 3.93 -14.08 -6.58
CA CYS A 185 5.37 -14.24 -6.71
C CYS A 185 5.70 -15.73 -6.46
#